data_AF-A0AAJ6ZCS8-F1
#
_entry.id   AF-A0AAJ6ZCS8-F1
#
_cell.length_a   1.000
_cell.length_b   1.000
_cell.length_c   1.000
_cell.angle_alpha   90.00
_cell.angle_beta   90.00
_cell.angle_gamma   90.00
#
_symmetry.space_group_name_H-M   'P 1'
#
loop_
_entity.id
_entity.type
_entity.pdbx_description
1 polymer ?
#
loop_
_entity_poly.entity_id
_entity_poly.type
_entity_poly.pdbx_seq_one_letter_code
_entity_poly.pdbx_strand_id
1 'polypeptide(L)'
;METFKFSSTSKPTQRDIVHFSGRIFYGVYKNSEFLRHSNNIETILSKGYELRKKLKSVAPGQVVMVDGVELEKNTPLLVKRTGDKVNIENYEFTMNRLSGLVAAYTFDNRKRFPAVQSSEALALGLKWDNGSTEKCKLYLSAVSGTEHFYDQFEYWPLICALRKLQKKKITQELVIKIAKIKNNNNVTLGKDLMNNQARLFHLWMEFPGASKDDLKEFLKTVPDDLKICFQF
;
A
#
# COMPACT_ATOMS: atom_id res chain seq x y z
N MET A 1 40.10 -11.04 -26.88
CA MET A 1 38.75 -11.41 -26.41
C MET A 1 37.88 -10.18 -26.49
N GLU A 2 36.96 -10.15 -27.46
CA GLU A 2 35.99 -9.06 -27.59
C GLU A 2 34.84 -9.28 -26.59
N THR A 3 34.58 -8.29 -25.75
CA THR A 3 33.45 -8.32 -24.80
C THR A 3 32.14 -8.07 -25.54
N PHE A 4 31.29 -9.09 -25.61
CA PHE A 4 29.90 -8.94 -26.05
C PHE A 4 29.14 -8.05 -25.06
N LYS A 5 28.66 -6.89 -25.53
CA LYS A 5 27.71 -6.04 -24.80
C LYS A 5 26.31 -6.32 -25.34
N PHE A 6 25.45 -6.90 -24.51
CA PHE A 6 24.02 -6.97 -24.81
C PHE A 6 23.39 -5.59 -24.57
N SER A 7 23.01 -4.89 -25.64
CA SER A 7 22.12 -3.73 -25.54
C SER A 7 20.67 -4.21 -25.56
N SER A 8 20.09 -4.45 -24.39
CA SER A 8 18.64 -4.61 -24.26
C SER A 8 17.96 -3.25 -24.33
N THR A 9 17.94 -2.65 -25.53
CA THR A 9 17.05 -1.53 -25.85
C THR A 9 15.85 -2.07 -26.63
N SER A 10 15.08 -2.97 -26.02
CA SER A 10 13.69 -3.14 -26.40
C SER A 10 12.94 -1.94 -25.84
N LYS A 11 12.55 -0.99 -26.71
CA LYS A 11 11.54 0.01 -26.37
C LYS A 11 10.28 -0.76 -25.96
N PRO A 12 9.65 -0.45 -24.81
CA PRO A 12 8.40 -1.09 -24.42
C PRO A 12 7.40 -0.92 -25.56
N THR A 13 6.88 -2.03 -26.10
CA THR A 13 5.76 -1.94 -27.03
C THR A 13 4.54 -1.44 -26.27
N GLN A 14 3.60 -0.80 -26.96
CA GLN A 14 2.41 -0.19 -26.35
C GLN A 14 1.52 -1.20 -25.58
N ARG A 15 1.76 -2.51 -25.75
CA ARG A 15 1.17 -3.62 -24.97
C ARG A 15 1.85 -3.87 -23.62
N ASP A 16 3.02 -3.28 -23.35
CA ASP A 16 3.87 -3.54 -22.17
C ASP A 16 3.65 -2.55 -21.02
N ILE A 17 2.78 -1.55 -21.16
CA ILE A 17 2.34 -0.71 -20.03
C ILE A 17 1.03 -1.28 -19.47
N VAL A 18 1.05 -2.54 -19.07
CA VAL A 18 -0.02 -3.05 -18.20
C VAL A 18 0.19 -2.36 -16.86
N HIS A 19 -0.63 -1.36 -16.54
CA HIS A 19 -0.65 -0.74 -15.22
C HIS A 19 -0.78 -1.84 -14.14
N PHE A 20 0.02 -1.74 -13.08
CA PHE A 20 -0.05 -2.67 -11.96
C PHE A 20 -1.49 -2.77 -11.41
N SER A 21 -1.98 -4.00 -11.30
CA SER A 21 -3.29 -4.31 -10.71
C SER A 21 -3.08 -5.13 -9.43
N GLY A 22 -3.43 -4.55 -8.28
CA GLY A 22 -3.37 -5.27 -7.00
C GLY A 22 -4.33 -6.46 -6.96
N ARG A 23 -5.46 -6.40 -7.67
CA ARG A 23 -6.39 -7.53 -7.82
C ARG A 23 -5.72 -8.74 -8.50
N ILE A 24 -5.05 -8.52 -9.62
CA ILE A 24 -4.32 -9.58 -10.34
C ILE A 24 -3.17 -10.09 -9.47
N PHE A 25 -2.38 -9.17 -8.89
CA PHE A 25 -1.26 -9.51 -8.02
C PHE A 25 -1.68 -10.35 -6.81
N TYR A 26 -2.79 -9.98 -6.17
CA TYR A 26 -3.39 -10.75 -5.09
C TYR A 26 -3.83 -12.14 -5.57
N GLY A 27 -4.49 -12.23 -6.72
CA GLY A 27 -4.92 -13.50 -7.32
C GLY A 27 -3.77 -14.49 -7.52
N VAL A 28 -2.61 -13.99 -7.95
CA VAL A 28 -1.38 -14.78 -8.15
C VAL A 28 -0.78 -15.22 -6.82
N TYR A 29 -0.60 -14.30 -5.87
CA TYR A 29 0.21 -14.56 -4.68
C TYR A 29 -0.56 -14.93 -3.42
N LYS A 30 -1.89 -14.88 -3.38
CA LYS A 30 -2.68 -15.20 -2.18
C LYS A 30 -2.44 -16.60 -1.61
N ASN A 31 -1.92 -17.52 -2.43
CA ASN A 31 -1.64 -18.90 -2.04
C ASN A 31 -0.15 -19.15 -1.72
N SER A 32 0.71 -18.14 -1.82
CA SER A 32 2.15 -18.25 -1.55
C SER A 32 2.44 -18.71 -0.12
N GLU A 33 3.54 -19.45 0.03
CA GLU A 33 3.85 -20.13 1.28
C GLU A 33 4.10 -19.15 2.43
N PHE A 34 4.83 -18.05 2.18
CA PHE A 34 5.12 -17.07 3.23
C PHE A 34 3.89 -16.47 3.89
N LEU A 35 2.74 -16.36 3.18
CA LEU A 35 1.51 -15.79 3.72
C LEU A 35 0.84 -16.70 4.76
N ARG A 36 1.19 -17.98 4.79
CA ARG A 36 0.60 -18.95 5.71
C ARG A 36 1.17 -18.84 7.12
N HIS A 37 2.34 -18.24 7.26
CA HIS A 37 3.10 -18.16 8.51
C HIS A 37 2.89 -16.80 9.18
N SER A 38 2.27 -16.79 10.36
CA SER A 38 1.97 -15.56 11.12
C SER A 38 3.22 -14.71 11.38
N ASN A 39 4.37 -15.34 11.63
CA ASN A 39 5.64 -14.64 11.85
C ASN A 39 6.08 -13.79 10.65
N ASN A 40 5.78 -14.23 9.42
CA ASN A 40 6.11 -13.49 8.21
C ASN A 40 5.17 -12.29 8.05
N ILE A 41 3.88 -12.47 8.33
CA ILE A 41 2.89 -11.40 8.35
C ILE A 41 3.32 -10.32 9.34
N GLU A 42 3.66 -10.72 10.57
CA GLU A 42 4.13 -9.81 11.60
C GLU A 42 5.42 -9.11 11.18
N THR A 43 6.42 -9.83 10.67
CA THR A 43 7.70 -9.26 10.23
C THR A 43 7.48 -8.19 9.16
N ILE A 44 6.61 -8.43 8.19
CA ILE A 44 6.39 -7.49 7.07
C ILE A 44 5.55 -6.28 7.52
N LEU A 45 4.51 -6.48 8.34
CA LEU A 45 3.61 -5.40 8.77
C LEU A 45 4.20 -4.55 9.91
N SER A 46 4.87 -5.17 10.87
CA SER A 46 5.46 -4.46 12.02
C SER A 46 6.79 -3.81 11.65
N LYS A 47 7.70 -4.54 10.98
CA LYS A 47 9.07 -4.09 10.65
C LYS A 47 9.21 -3.52 9.24
N GLY A 48 8.11 -3.15 8.59
CA GLY A 48 8.12 -2.56 7.25
C GLY A 48 9.06 -1.34 7.12
N TYR A 49 9.21 -0.52 8.17
CA TYR A 49 10.18 0.59 8.19
C TYR A 49 11.64 0.12 8.11
N GLU A 50 12.01 -0.93 8.85
CA GLU A 50 13.37 -1.48 8.86
C GLU A 50 13.72 -2.09 7.49
N LEU A 51 12.78 -2.83 6.89
CA LEU A 51 12.91 -3.37 5.54
C LEU A 51 13.10 -2.25 4.50
N ARG A 52 12.32 -1.16 4.59
CA ARG A 52 12.52 0.03 3.75
C ARG A 52 13.91 0.65 3.94
N LYS A 53 14.44 0.67 5.19
CA LYS A 53 15.78 1.20 5.48
C LYS A 53 16.88 0.32 4.86
N LYS A 54 16.77 -1.00 4.95
CA LYS A 54 17.65 -1.95 4.24
C LYS A 54 17.61 -1.76 2.72
N LEU A 55 16.42 -1.53 2.14
CA LEU A 55 16.30 -1.25 0.71
C LEU A 55 16.92 0.09 0.28
N LYS A 56 17.09 1.05 1.20
CA LYS A 56 17.75 2.33 0.89
C LYS A 56 19.27 2.22 0.80
N SER A 57 19.88 1.17 1.35
CA SER A 57 21.33 0.95 1.24
C SER A 57 21.74 0.27 -0.06
N VAL A 58 20.78 -0.12 -0.91
CA VAL A 58 21.04 -0.70 -2.24
C VAL A 58 20.63 0.26 -3.35
N ALA A 59 21.22 0.11 -4.53
CA ALA A 59 20.93 0.96 -5.68
C ALA A 59 19.53 0.66 -6.26
N PRO A 60 18.85 1.65 -6.86
CA PRO A 60 17.63 1.41 -7.64
C PRO A 60 17.79 0.29 -8.68
N GLY A 61 16.79 -0.59 -8.78
CA GLY A 61 16.78 -1.75 -9.68
C GLY A 61 17.37 -3.02 -9.07
N GLN A 62 18.13 -2.91 -7.99
CA GLN A 62 18.65 -4.09 -7.28
C GLN A 62 17.56 -4.78 -6.46
N VAL A 63 17.75 -6.08 -6.25
CA VAL A 63 16.87 -6.93 -5.44
C VAL A 63 17.52 -7.25 -4.11
N VAL A 64 16.70 -7.30 -3.06
CA VAL A 64 17.11 -7.68 -1.70
C VAL A 64 16.24 -8.83 -1.25
N MET A 65 16.88 -9.85 -0.68
CA MET A 65 16.17 -10.96 -0.05
C MET A 65 15.55 -10.51 1.27
N VAL A 66 14.32 -10.93 1.53
CA VAL A 66 13.70 -10.78 2.85
C VAL A 66 14.21 -11.93 3.72
N ASP A 67 15.02 -11.59 4.72
CA ASP A 67 15.68 -12.56 5.60
C ASP A 67 14.69 -13.57 6.20
N GLY A 68 14.91 -14.86 5.95
CA GLY A 68 14.12 -15.96 6.49
C GLY A 68 12.71 -16.12 5.90
N VAL A 69 12.39 -15.43 4.80
CA VAL A 69 11.08 -15.51 4.15
C VAL A 69 11.21 -16.11 2.76
N GLU A 70 10.49 -17.21 2.51
CA GLU A 70 10.47 -17.93 1.24
C GLU A 70 9.14 -17.73 0.52
N LEU A 71 9.19 -17.36 -0.78
CA LEU A 71 8.00 -17.23 -1.62
C LEU A 71 7.30 -18.59 -1.80
N GLU A 72 8.11 -19.60 -2.09
CA GLU A 72 7.78 -21.01 -2.25
C GLU A 72 8.93 -21.83 -1.64
N LYS A 73 8.72 -23.13 -1.41
CA LYS A 73 9.75 -24.00 -0.83
C LYS A 73 11.10 -23.82 -1.53
N ASN A 74 12.12 -23.44 -0.76
CA ASN A 74 13.50 -23.19 -1.23
C ASN A 74 13.65 -22.01 -2.23
N THR A 75 12.65 -21.15 -2.37
CA THR A 75 12.70 -19.96 -3.20
C THR A 75 12.62 -18.71 -2.33
N PRO A 76 13.69 -17.92 -2.20
CA PRO A 76 13.69 -16.74 -1.34
C PRO A 76 12.71 -15.67 -1.85
N LEU A 77 12.08 -14.95 -0.93
CA LEU A 77 11.28 -13.78 -1.27
C LEU A 77 12.21 -12.61 -1.61
N LEU A 78 12.21 -12.17 -2.86
CA LEU A 78 13.03 -11.08 -3.35
C LEU A 78 12.20 -9.80 -3.51
N VAL A 79 12.72 -8.67 -3.02
CA VAL A 79 12.09 -7.36 -3.14
C VAL A 79 13.00 -6.40 -3.90
N LYS A 80 12.47 -5.81 -4.98
CA LYS A 80 13.18 -4.88 -5.84
C LYS A 80 13.12 -3.45 -5.29
N ARG A 81 14.28 -2.78 -5.23
CA ARG A 81 14.38 -1.36 -4.90
C ARG A 81 13.89 -0.53 -6.07
N THR A 82 12.84 0.25 -5.84
CA THR A 82 12.34 1.22 -6.82
C THR A 82 13.24 2.44 -6.95
N GLY A 83 13.15 3.16 -8.07
CA GLY A 83 13.76 4.47 -8.26
C GLY A 83 13.48 4.99 -9.66
N ASP A 84 14.00 6.17 -9.97
CA ASP A 84 13.76 6.81 -11.26
C ASP A 84 14.28 5.92 -12.40
N LYS A 85 13.45 5.74 -13.44
CA LYS A 85 13.74 4.92 -14.63
C LYS A 85 13.90 3.41 -14.36
N VAL A 86 13.65 2.93 -13.15
CA VAL A 86 13.61 1.49 -12.88
C VAL A 86 12.28 0.93 -13.38
N ASN A 87 12.33 0.04 -14.36
CA ASN A 87 11.16 -0.72 -14.77
C ASN A 87 10.83 -1.80 -13.72
N ILE A 88 9.57 -1.84 -13.28
CA ILE A 88 9.07 -2.81 -12.33
C ILE A 88 7.95 -3.59 -13.00
N GLU A 89 8.21 -4.85 -13.32
CA GLU A 89 7.22 -5.73 -13.96
C GLU A 89 6.07 -6.01 -13.00
N ASN A 90 4.89 -6.39 -13.51
CA ASN A 90 3.67 -6.48 -12.69
C ASN A 90 3.72 -7.50 -11.56
N TYR A 91 4.52 -8.55 -11.73
CA TYR A 91 4.67 -9.62 -10.74
C TYR A 91 5.88 -9.41 -9.81
N GLU A 92 6.70 -8.38 -10.05
CA GLU A 92 7.81 -8.08 -9.16
C GLU A 92 7.33 -7.49 -7.84
N PHE A 93 7.88 -8.00 -6.74
CA PHE A 93 7.70 -7.41 -5.42
C PHE A 93 8.50 -6.12 -5.30
N THR A 94 7.80 -5.05 -4.98
CA THR A 94 8.39 -3.87 -4.32
C THR A 94 7.91 -3.87 -2.89
N MET A 95 8.55 -3.09 -2.00
CA MET A 95 8.13 -3.04 -0.60
C MET A 95 6.65 -2.67 -0.43
N ASN A 96 6.14 -1.72 -1.22
CA ASN A 96 4.72 -1.35 -1.16
C ASN A 96 3.83 -2.50 -1.67
N ARG A 97 4.17 -3.14 -2.78
CA ARG A 97 3.37 -4.28 -3.30
C ARG A 97 3.35 -5.44 -2.31
N LEU A 98 4.49 -5.74 -1.68
CA LEU A 98 4.60 -6.78 -0.66
C LEU A 98 3.76 -6.45 0.59
N SER A 99 3.94 -5.25 1.18
CA SER A 99 3.17 -4.84 2.36
C SER A 99 1.67 -4.77 2.07
N GLY A 100 1.27 -4.25 0.91
CA GLY A 100 -0.12 -4.21 0.48
C GLY A 100 -0.73 -5.60 0.30
N LEU A 101 0.01 -6.53 -0.32
CA LEU A 101 -0.41 -7.93 -0.47
C LEU A 101 -0.62 -8.60 0.89
N VAL A 102 0.35 -8.46 1.79
CA VAL A 102 0.28 -9.03 3.13
C VAL A 102 -0.90 -8.45 3.90
N ALA A 103 -1.14 -7.14 3.81
CA ALA A 103 -2.29 -6.51 4.43
C ALA A 103 -3.62 -7.02 3.83
N ALA A 104 -3.74 -7.11 2.50
CA ALA A 104 -4.93 -7.63 1.83
C ALA A 104 -5.22 -9.08 2.26
N TYR A 105 -4.19 -9.93 2.28
CA TYR A 105 -4.32 -11.32 2.73
C TYR A 105 -4.75 -11.41 4.20
N THR A 106 -4.13 -10.59 5.06
CA THR A 106 -4.45 -10.53 6.49
C THR A 106 -5.89 -10.09 6.72
N PHE A 107 -6.41 -9.16 5.91
CA PHE A 107 -7.80 -8.72 5.99
C PHE A 107 -8.80 -9.84 5.63
N ASP A 108 -8.60 -10.49 4.49
CA ASP A 108 -9.44 -11.60 4.04
C ASP A 108 -9.41 -12.77 5.04
N ASN A 109 -8.28 -12.96 5.72
CA ASN A 109 -8.04 -14.01 6.70
C ASN A 109 -8.06 -13.51 8.16
N ARG A 110 -8.67 -12.35 8.46
CA ARG A 110 -8.53 -11.66 9.78
C ARG A 110 -8.81 -12.53 11.00
N LYS A 111 -9.72 -13.50 10.87
CA LYS A 111 -10.06 -14.45 11.96
C LYS A 111 -8.90 -15.37 12.33
N ARG A 112 -7.98 -15.65 11.41
CA ARG A 112 -6.77 -16.47 11.62
C ARG A 112 -5.65 -15.70 12.33
N PHE A 113 -5.73 -14.37 12.34
CA PHE A 113 -4.70 -13.50 12.88
C PHE A 113 -5.25 -12.67 14.04
N PRO A 114 -5.35 -13.24 15.25
CA PRO A 114 -5.97 -12.56 16.39
C PRO A 114 -5.15 -11.37 16.91
N ALA A 115 -3.84 -11.38 16.70
CA ALA A 115 -2.94 -10.32 17.13
C ALA A 115 -2.05 -9.88 15.96
N VAL A 116 -2.46 -8.83 15.26
CA VAL A 116 -1.67 -8.21 14.18
C VAL A 116 -1.11 -6.88 14.65
N GLN A 117 0.17 -6.65 14.38
CA GLN A 117 0.81 -5.36 14.61
C GLN A 117 1.27 -4.74 13.29
N SER A 118 0.82 -3.51 13.04
CA SER A 118 1.27 -2.66 11.94
C SER A 118 1.83 -1.36 12.51
N SER A 119 3.12 -1.09 12.24
CA SER A 119 3.75 0.15 12.69
C SER A 119 3.08 1.40 12.09
N GLU A 120 2.59 1.32 10.84
CA GLU A 120 1.90 2.42 10.18
C GLU A 120 0.52 2.69 10.80
N ALA A 121 -0.23 1.65 11.18
CA ALA A 121 -1.52 1.81 11.86
C ALA A 121 -1.36 2.34 13.29
N LEU A 122 -0.37 1.83 14.02
CA LEU A 122 -0.04 2.29 15.38
C LEU A 122 0.37 3.77 15.39
N ALA A 123 1.10 4.25 14.37
CA ALA A 123 1.43 5.67 14.23
C ALA A 123 0.19 6.59 14.09
N LEU A 124 -0.93 6.03 13.62
CA LEU A 124 -2.22 6.71 13.57
C LEU A 124 -3.04 6.56 14.85
N GLY A 125 -2.61 5.71 15.79
CA GLY A 125 -3.31 5.39 17.04
C GLY A 125 -4.38 4.32 16.88
N LEU A 126 -4.46 3.67 15.71
CA LEU A 126 -5.42 2.60 15.45
C LEU A 126 -5.03 1.34 16.20
N LYS A 127 -6.03 0.54 16.59
CA LYS A 127 -5.86 -0.76 17.25
C LYS A 127 -6.47 -1.86 16.40
N TRP A 128 -5.84 -3.02 16.39
CA TRP A 128 -6.38 -4.19 15.74
C TRP A 128 -7.57 -4.71 16.54
N ASP A 129 -8.70 -4.92 15.87
CA ASP A 129 -9.93 -5.46 16.45
C ASP A 129 -10.49 -6.50 15.49
N ASN A 130 -10.04 -7.76 15.64
CA ASN A 130 -10.43 -8.87 14.76
C ASN A 130 -11.92 -9.22 14.82
N GLY A 131 -12.65 -8.71 15.81
CA GLY A 131 -14.11 -8.84 15.92
C GLY A 131 -14.86 -7.89 14.99
N SER A 132 -14.24 -6.78 14.58
CA SER A 132 -14.87 -5.77 13.72
C SER A 132 -14.20 -5.72 12.34
N THR A 133 -14.93 -6.16 11.32
CA THR A 133 -14.48 -6.09 9.91
C THR A 133 -14.09 -4.68 9.50
N GLU A 134 -14.87 -3.68 9.92
CA GLU A 134 -14.62 -2.27 9.61
C GLU A 134 -13.32 -1.78 10.27
N LYS A 135 -13.14 -2.03 11.57
CA LYS A 135 -11.90 -1.63 12.25
C LYS A 135 -10.68 -2.36 11.70
N CYS A 136 -10.79 -3.65 11.36
CA CYS A 136 -9.74 -4.37 10.64
C CYS A 136 -9.39 -3.72 9.30
N LYS A 137 -10.41 -3.37 8.50
CA LYS A 137 -10.22 -2.73 7.19
C LYS A 137 -9.51 -1.39 7.38
N LEU A 138 -9.95 -0.54 8.32
CA LEU A 138 -9.31 0.75 8.61
C LEU A 138 -7.87 0.57 9.10
N TYR A 139 -7.64 -0.35 10.04
CA TYR A 139 -6.32 -0.67 10.57
C TYR A 139 -5.34 -1.05 9.46
N LEU A 140 -5.72 -1.98 8.59
CA LEU A 140 -4.86 -2.45 7.51
C LEU A 140 -4.76 -1.45 6.35
N SER A 141 -5.77 -0.61 6.10
CA SER A 141 -5.71 0.48 5.11
C SER A 141 -4.64 1.52 5.45
N ALA A 142 -4.16 1.56 6.71
CA ALA A 142 -3.02 2.40 7.07
C ALA A 142 -1.69 1.87 6.51
N VAL A 143 -1.61 0.64 5.99
CA VAL A 143 -0.37 0.07 5.44
C VAL A 143 -0.10 0.61 4.03
N SER A 144 1.12 1.09 3.77
CA SER A 144 1.47 1.57 2.42
C SER A 144 1.44 0.43 1.41
N GLY A 145 0.85 0.70 0.24
CA GLY A 145 0.62 -0.27 -0.84
C GLY A 145 -0.81 -0.82 -0.88
N THR A 146 -1.60 -0.65 0.18
CA THR A 146 -3.01 -1.09 0.22
C THR A 146 -3.90 -0.31 -0.74
N GLU A 147 -3.49 0.88 -1.15
CA GLU A 147 -4.15 1.71 -2.18
C GLU A 147 -4.28 1.01 -3.54
N HIS A 148 -3.52 -0.06 -3.79
CA HIS A 148 -3.64 -0.86 -5.01
C HIS A 148 -4.63 -2.04 -4.90
N PHE A 149 -5.09 -2.38 -3.69
CA PHE A 149 -5.92 -3.54 -3.39
C PHE A 149 -7.36 -3.10 -3.11
N TYR A 150 -7.99 -2.52 -4.13
CA TYR A 150 -9.30 -1.88 -4.02
C TYR A 150 -10.41 -2.84 -3.58
N ASP A 151 -10.37 -4.11 -4.01
CA ASP A 151 -11.38 -5.11 -3.64
C ASP A 151 -11.45 -5.32 -2.12
N GLN A 152 -10.32 -5.16 -1.41
CA GLN A 152 -10.25 -5.26 0.04
C GLN A 152 -10.48 -3.92 0.74
N PHE A 153 -9.86 -2.85 0.25
CA PHE A 153 -9.74 -1.59 1.01
C PHE A 153 -10.48 -0.40 0.43
N GLU A 154 -11.03 -0.49 -0.79
CA GLU A 154 -11.73 0.60 -1.46
C GLU A 154 -10.90 1.91 -1.43
N TYR A 155 -11.52 3.03 -1.08
CA TYR A 155 -10.90 4.35 -0.90
C TYR A 155 -10.31 4.59 0.51
N TRP A 156 -10.39 3.61 1.43
CA TRP A 156 -9.98 3.79 2.83
C TRP A 156 -8.49 4.12 3.01
N PRO A 157 -7.56 3.59 2.20
CA PRO A 157 -6.14 3.97 2.27
C PRO A 157 -5.90 5.46 2.05
N LEU A 158 -6.74 6.13 1.24
CA LEU A 158 -6.64 7.56 1.03
C LEU A 158 -7.03 8.35 2.28
N ILE A 159 -8.01 7.88 3.05
CA ILE A 159 -8.40 8.49 4.33
C ILE A 159 -7.24 8.37 5.33
N CYS A 160 -6.62 7.19 5.42
CA CYS A 160 -5.42 6.99 6.23
C CYS A 160 -4.27 7.90 5.78
N ALA A 161 -4.08 8.08 4.46
CA ALA A 161 -3.07 9.00 3.92
C ALA A 161 -3.34 10.46 4.31
N LEU A 162 -4.60 10.92 4.27
CA LEU A 162 -4.99 12.24 4.74
C LEU A 162 -4.69 12.42 6.23
N ARG A 163 -5.00 11.43 7.07
CA ARG A 163 -4.66 11.48 8.50
C ARG A 163 -3.15 11.48 8.74
N LYS A 164 -2.38 10.71 7.96
CA LYS A 164 -0.91 10.74 8.01
C LYS A 164 -0.36 12.12 7.62
N LEU A 165 -0.92 12.76 6.60
CA LEU A 165 -0.53 14.10 6.16
C LEU A 165 -0.82 15.14 7.26
N GLN A 166 -2.01 15.11 7.86
CA GLN A 166 -2.36 16.00 8.98
C GLN A 166 -1.39 15.83 10.16
N LYS A 167 -0.96 14.59 10.46
CA LYS A 167 0.04 14.28 11.51
C LYS A 167 1.49 14.48 11.03
N LYS A 168 1.71 15.08 9.86
CA LYS A 168 3.04 15.33 9.23
C LYS A 168 3.92 14.08 9.11
N LYS A 169 3.31 12.91 8.91
CA LYS A 169 4.00 11.61 8.77
C LYS A 169 4.35 11.27 7.32
N ILE A 170 3.67 11.87 6.34
CA ILE A 170 3.94 11.73 4.91
C ILE A 170 3.84 13.10 4.23
N THR A 171 4.37 13.20 3.02
CA THR A 171 4.32 14.42 2.22
C THR A 171 3.04 14.50 1.38
N GLN A 172 2.73 15.70 0.91
CA GLN A 172 1.58 15.96 0.05
C GLN A 172 1.64 15.19 -1.27
N GLU A 173 2.81 15.11 -1.88
CA GLU A 173 3.00 14.47 -3.19
C GLU A 173 2.62 12.99 -3.14
N LEU A 174 2.87 12.33 -2.00
CA LEU A 174 2.45 10.95 -1.78
C LEU A 174 0.93 10.81 -1.68
N VAL A 175 0.24 11.75 -1.01
CA VAL A 175 -1.23 11.73 -0.94
C VAL A 175 -1.83 11.97 -2.32
N ILE A 176 -1.31 12.92 -3.10
CA ILE A 176 -1.75 13.17 -4.47
C ILE A 176 -1.55 11.92 -5.34
N LYS A 177 -0.41 11.24 -5.21
CA LYS A 177 -0.14 9.99 -5.92
C LYS A 177 -1.18 8.93 -5.58
N ILE A 178 -1.52 8.76 -4.31
CA ILE A 178 -2.55 7.80 -3.86
C ILE A 178 -3.92 8.21 -4.41
N ALA A 179 -4.31 9.49 -4.29
CA ALA A 179 -5.60 9.99 -4.76
C ALA A 179 -5.81 9.79 -6.27
N LYS A 180 -4.74 9.79 -7.07
CA LYS A 180 -4.76 9.57 -8.53
C LYS A 180 -4.81 8.09 -8.95
N ILE A 181 -4.61 7.14 -8.03
CA ILE A 181 -4.75 5.71 -8.35
C ILE A 181 -6.19 5.44 -8.76
N LYS A 182 -6.35 4.62 -9.80
CA LYS A 182 -7.66 4.22 -10.31
C LYS A 182 -8.09 2.88 -9.72
N ASN A 183 -9.37 2.77 -9.37
CA ASN A 183 -10.00 1.50 -9.03
C ASN A 183 -10.31 0.67 -10.28
N ASN A 184 -10.93 -0.51 -10.10
CA ASN A 184 -11.27 -1.42 -11.20
C ASN A 184 -12.25 -0.82 -12.23
N ASN A 185 -12.96 0.24 -11.87
CA ASN A 185 -13.91 0.96 -12.73
C ASN A 185 -13.27 2.21 -13.38
N ASN A 186 -11.94 2.32 -13.35
CA ASN A 186 -11.18 3.48 -13.84
C ASN A 186 -11.47 4.82 -13.13
N VAL A 187 -12.12 4.79 -11.96
CA VAL A 187 -12.38 5.98 -11.13
C VAL A 187 -11.20 6.20 -10.18
N THR A 188 -10.72 7.44 -10.07
CA THR A 188 -9.63 7.78 -9.13
C THR A 188 -10.11 7.65 -7.68
N LEU A 189 -9.23 7.20 -6.78
CA LEU A 189 -9.58 7.09 -5.35
C LEU A 189 -10.03 8.42 -4.75
N GLY A 190 -9.46 9.55 -5.20
CA GLY A 190 -9.90 10.88 -4.79
C GLY A 190 -11.36 11.16 -5.15
N LYS A 191 -11.76 10.89 -6.40
CA LYS A 191 -13.15 11.05 -6.84
C LYS A 191 -14.07 10.07 -6.11
N ASP A 192 -13.64 8.82 -5.98
CA ASP A 192 -14.44 7.77 -5.34
C ASP A 192 -14.69 8.06 -3.86
N LEU A 193 -13.68 8.57 -3.14
CA LEU A 193 -13.81 9.02 -1.76
C LEU A 193 -14.86 10.14 -1.63
N MET A 194 -14.85 11.10 -2.56
CA MET A 194 -15.77 12.23 -2.53
C MET A 194 -17.19 11.87 -2.93
N ASN A 195 -17.37 10.92 -3.86
CA ASN A 195 -18.67 10.31 -4.11
C ASN A 195 -19.26 9.63 -2.85
N ASN A 196 -18.40 9.27 -1.90
CA ASN A 196 -18.73 8.64 -0.63
C ASN A 196 -18.45 9.57 0.57
N GLN A 197 -18.62 10.90 0.41
CA GLN A 197 -18.24 11.89 1.41
C GLN A 197 -18.85 11.66 2.81
N ALA A 198 -20.09 11.18 2.89
CA ALA A 198 -20.71 10.84 4.19
C ALA A 198 -19.91 9.77 4.94
N ARG A 199 -19.37 8.78 4.22
CA ARG A 199 -18.53 7.72 4.77
C ARG A 199 -17.16 8.22 5.18
N LEU A 200 -16.59 9.19 4.45
CA LEU A 200 -15.35 9.88 4.84
C LEU A 200 -15.48 10.47 6.26
N PHE A 201 -16.56 11.22 6.54
CA PHE A 201 -16.76 11.80 7.88
C PHE A 201 -16.92 10.73 8.96
N HIS A 202 -17.61 9.63 8.66
CA HIS A 202 -17.76 8.53 9.62
C HIS A 202 -16.42 7.86 9.93
N LEU A 203 -15.69 7.44 8.90
CA LEU A 203 -14.38 6.78 9.05
C LEU A 203 -13.34 7.69 9.70
N TRP A 204 -13.42 8.99 9.47
CA TRP A 204 -12.53 9.94 10.12
C TRP A 204 -12.69 9.94 11.65
N MET A 205 -13.92 9.76 12.14
CA MET A 205 -14.21 9.72 13.58
C MET A 205 -13.67 8.47 14.28
N GLU A 206 -13.28 7.43 13.53
CA GLU A 206 -12.65 6.24 14.09
C GLU A 206 -11.18 6.47 14.47
N PHE A 207 -10.55 7.56 13.99
CA PHE A 207 -9.20 7.91 14.43
C PHE A 207 -9.25 8.55 15.83
N PRO A 208 -8.37 8.14 16.76
CA PRO A 208 -8.32 8.76 18.08
C PRO A 208 -8.09 10.28 18.01
N GLY A 209 -8.91 11.03 18.73
CA GLY A 209 -8.85 12.49 18.80
C GLY A 209 -9.24 13.21 17.50
N ALA A 210 -9.89 12.53 16.55
CA ALA A 210 -10.49 13.15 15.36
C ALA A 210 -11.92 13.61 15.63
N SER A 211 -12.44 14.59 14.87
CA SER A 211 -13.64 15.33 15.28
C SER A 211 -14.55 15.97 14.22
N LYS A 212 -14.74 15.54 12.97
CA LYS A 212 -15.59 16.25 11.96
C LYS A 212 -15.19 17.69 11.65
N ASP A 213 -15.21 18.61 12.60
CA ASP A 213 -14.76 20.00 12.44
C ASP A 213 -13.26 20.04 12.18
N ASP A 214 -12.45 19.18 12.79
CA ASP A 214 -11.04 19.03 12.41
C ASP A 214 -10.87 18.63 10.94
N LEU A 215 -11.71 17.73 10.43
CA LEU A 215 -11.68 17.29 9.03
C LEU A 215 -12.12 18.42 8.10
N LYS A 216 -13.19 19.15 8.42
CA LYS A 216 -13.64 20.30 7.63
C LYS A 216 -12.53 21.34 7.52
N GLU A 217 -11.89 21.67 8.63
CA GLU A 217 -10.81 22.66 8.67
C GLU A 217 -9.60 22.15 7.90
N PHE A 218 -9.24 20.88 8.08
CA PHE A 218 -8.18 20.26 7.32
C PHE A 218 -8.45 20.32 5.81
N LEU A 219 -9.65 19.92 5.35
CA LEU A 219 -10.03 19.94 3.93
C LEU A 219 -10.00 21.35 3.31
N LYS A 220 -10.28 22.41 4.08
CA LYS A 220 -10.13 23.80 3.61
C LYS A 220 -8.66 24.15 3.34
N THR A 221 -7.75 23.63 4.17
CA THR A 221 -6.30 23.86 4.06
C THR A 221 -5.60 22.92 3.10
N VAL A 222 -6.32 21.95 2.53
CA VAL A 222 -5.76 21.03 1.55
C VAL A 222 -5.33 21.82 0.30
N PRO A 223 -4.12 21.60 -0.22
CA PRO A 223 -3.62 22.30 -1.41
C PRO A 223 -4.43 21.99 -2.67
N ASP A 224 -4.43 22.93 -3.61
CA ASP A 224 -5.32 22.93 -4.78
C ASP A 224 -5.18 21.69 -5.66
N ASP A 225 -3.97 21.15 -5.82
CA ASP A 225 -3.74 19.90 -6.56
C ASP A 225 -4.55 18.72 -6.01
N LEU A 226 -4.73 18.67 -4.69
CA LEU A 226 -5.51 17.61 -4.05
C LEU A 226 -7.01 17.94 -4.10
N LYS A 227 -7.41 19.22 -4.07
CA LYS A 227 -8.79 19.64 -4.38
C LYS A 227 -9.21 19.22 -5.79
N ILE A 228 -8.33 19.36 -6.78
CA ILE A 228 -8.55 18.87 -8.15
C ILE A 228 -8.80 17.36 -8.17
N CYS A 229 -8.03 16.59 -7.39
CA CYS A 229 -8.22 15.15 -7.29
C CYS A 229 -9.57 14.76 -6.65
N PHE A 230 -10.07 15.61 -5.75
CA PHE A 230 -11.36 15.47 -5.08
C PHE A 230 -12.54 15.99 -5.91
N GLN A 231 -12.28 16.70 -7.01
CA GLN A 231 -13.31 17.33 -7.84
C GLN A 231 -14.21 18.26 -7.02
N PHE A 232 -13.60 18.96 -6.06
CA PHE A 232 -14.25 20.07 -5.35
C PHE A 232 -14.55 21.23 -6.29
#